data_AF-M1CY15-F1
#
_entry.id   AF-M1CY15-F1
#
_cell.length_a   1.000
_cell.length_b   1.000
_cell.length_c   1.000
_cell.angle_alpha   90.00
_cell.angle_beta   90.00
_cell.angle_gamma   90.00
#
_symmetry.space_group_name_H-M   'P 1'
#
loop_
_entity.id
_entity.type
_entity.pdbx_description
1 polymer ?
#
loop_
_entity_poly.entity_id
_entity_poly.type
_entity_poly.pdbx_seq_one_letter_code
_entity_poly.pdbx_strand_id
1 'polypeptide(L)'
;IVVFTDACLQREKGKASIGMAAIDSCGHLLHAFGTPIQFVGKAITAEALAIREALERALQKGWSKVHILSDAKNVMQMLQKNLITSWDIETICKDVWRLMKSYEEIKIIYIPRTWNVLAHNLAKISISCINRISWDSAFPSCVVMDAMVSYGHLKHVLK
;
A
#
# COMPACT_ATOMS: atom_id res chain seq x y z
N ILE A 1 -11.26 -3.87 -7.24
CA ILE A 1 -10.51 -2.62 -6.96
C ILE A 1 -9.05 -2.95 -6.79
N VAL A 2 -8.16 -2.10 -7.31
CA VAL A 2 -6.71 -2.32 -7.20
C VAL A 2 -6.14 -1.27 -6.28
N VAL A 3 -5.34 -1.70 -5.31
CA VAL A 3 -4.79 -0.86 -4.24
C VAL A 3 -3.29 -0.97 -4.23
N PHE A 4 -2.58 0.12 -4.48
CA PHE A 4 -1.14 0.22 -4.37
C PHE A 4 -0.74 0.64 -2.97
N THR A 5 0.33 0.06 -2.43
CA THR A 5 0.86 0.38 -1.10
C THR A 5 2.38 0.47 -1.14
N ASP A 6 2.95 1.42 -0.43
CA ASP A 6 4.40 1.55 -0.22
C ASP A 6 4.67 2.25 1.12
N ALA A 7 5.91 2.15 1.60
CA ALA A 7 6.39 2.90 2.75
C ALA A 7 7.66 3.70 2.45
N CYS A 8 7.84 4.80 3.18
CA CYS A 8 9.05 5.60 3.15
C CYS A 8 9.69 5.63 4.54
N LEU A 9 11.02 5.46 4.58
CA LEU A 9 11.79 5.46 5.82
C LEU A 9 13.03 6.35 5.66
N GLN A 10 13.16 7.35 6.54
CA GLN A 10 14.33 8.22 6.64
C GLN A 10 15.01 7.96 7.99
N ARG A 11 15.95 7.01 8.02
CA ARG A 11 16.60 6.54 9.24
C ARG A 11 17.34 7.65 9.99
N GLU A 12 18.08 8.48 9.27
CA GLU A 12 18.85 9.60 9.84
C GLU A 12 17.97 10.62 10.56
N LYS A 13 16.73 10.79 10.09
CA LYS A 13 15.76 11.73 10.66
C LYS A 13 14.79 11.06 11.63
N GLY A 14 14.89 9.74 11.83
CA GLY A 14 13.93 8.98 12.62
C GLY A 14 12.49 9.15 12.11
N LYS A 15 12.27 9.20 10.79
CA LYS A 15 10.93 9.39 10.20
C LYS A 15 10.50 8.20 9.36
N ALA A 16 9.19 7.93 9.40
CA ALA A 16 8.54 6.92 8.60
C ALA A 16 7.17 7.42 8.12
N SER A 17 6.74 6.94 6.97
CA SER A 17 5.42 7.21 6.41
C SER A 17 4.97 6.06 5.52
N ILE A 18 3.68 6.01 5.25
CA ILE A 18 3.08 5.06 4.31
C ILE A 18 2.25 5.82 3.28
N GLY A 19 2.13 5.24 2.10
CA GLY A 19 1.32 5.75 1.01
C GLY A 19 0.45 4.65 0.42
N MET A 20 -0.78 4.99 0.05
CA MET A 20 -1.65 4.07 -0.68
C MET A 20 -2.61 4.81 -1.59
N ALA A 21 -2.95 4.17 -2.69
CA ALA A 21 -3.98 4.65 -3.58
C ALA A 21 -4.78 3.49 -4.13
N ALA A 22 -6.07 3.73 -4.34
CA ALA A 22 -7.00 2.79 -4.94
C ALA A 22 -7.45 3.31 -6.31
N ILE A 23 -7.48 2.41 -7.28
CA ILE A 23 -8.03 2.66 -8.61
C ILE A 23 -9.06 1.58 -8.98
N ASP A 24 -10.02 1.97 -9.82
CA ASP A 24 -10.97 1.04 -10.41
C ASP A 24 -10.38 0.28 -11.62
N SER A 25 -11.21 -0.58 -12.24
CA SER A 25 -10.83 -1.34 -13.44
C SER A 25 -10.65 -0.49 -14.69
N CYS A 26 -11.13 0.75 -14.69
CA CYS A 26 -11.00 1.70 -15.78
C CYS A 26 -9.77 2.61 -15.61
N GLY A 27 -9.08 2.53 -14.47
CA GLY A 27 -7.93 3.36 -14.13
C GLY A 27 -8.28 4.67 -13.43
N HIS A 28 -9.55 4.86 -13.02
CA HIS A 28 -9.92 6.04 -12.25
C HIS A 28 -9.46 5.91 -10.80
N LEU A 29 -8.87 6.98 -10.27
CA LEU A 29 -8.57 7.11 -8.85
C LEU A 29 -9.86 7.15 -8.04
N LEU A 30 -9.97 6.22 -7.10
CA LEU A 30 -11.05 6.14 -6.13
C LEU A 30 -10.65 6.72 -4.78
N HIS A 31 -9.37 6.60 -4.43
CA HIS A 31 -8.82 7.08 -3.17
C HIS A 31 -7.31 7.23 -3.29
N ALA A 32 -6.76 8.21 -2.59
CA ALA A 32 -5.33 8.31 -2.36
C ALA A 32 -5.11 8.83 -0.94
N PHE A 33 -4.18 8.24 -0.22
CA PHE A 33 -3.77 8.76 1.08
C PHE A 33 -2.27 8.59 1.28
N GLY A 34 -1.77 9.38 2.19
CA GLY A 34 -0.52 9.06 2.85
C GLY A 34 -0.49 9.65 4.24
N THR A 35 0.32 9.06 5.10
CA THR A 35 0.39 9.46 6.50
C THR A 35 1.79 9.25 7.05
N PRO A 36 2.32 10.20 7.85
CA PRO A 36 3.43 9.87 8.72
C PRO A 36 2.97 8.77 9.69
N ILE A 37 3.90 7.90 10.04
CA ILE A 37 3.71 6.86 11.07
C ILE A 37 4.84 6.98 12.09
N GLN A 38 4.67 6.34 13.25
CA GLN A 38 5.76 6.22 14.21
C GLN A 38 6.95 5.53 13.54
N PHE A 39 8.17 5.99 13.84
CA PHE A 39 9.37 5.39 13.30
C PHE A 39 9.53 3.95 13.80
N VAL A 40 9.59 3.01 12.84
CA VAL A 40 9.66 1.57 13.11
C VAL A 40 11.06 0.96 12.86
N GLY A 41 12.04 1.78 12.48
CA GLY A 41 13.45 1.38 12.29
C GLY A 41 13.75 0.53 11.05
N LYS A 42 12.84 -0.36 10.64
CA LYS A 42 13.05 -1.30 9.52
C LYS A 42 12.02 -1.07 8.42
N ALA A 43 12.49 -1.10 7.17
CA ALA A 43 11.62 -0.94 5.99
C ALA A 43 10.56 -2.04 5.95
N ILE A 44 10.95 -3.30 6.22
CA ILE A 44 10.03 -4.44 6.22
C ILE A 44 8.82 -4.25 7.15
N THR A 45 9.01 -3.61 8.31
CA THR A 45 7.93 -3.30 9.26
C THR A 45 7.04 -2.20 8.71
N ALA A 46 7.61 -1.15 8.13
CA ALA A 46 6.85 -0.05 7.53
C ALA A 46 6.01 -0.52 6.33
N GLU A 47 6.56 -1.38 5.47
CA GLU A 47 5.86 -2.00 4.34
C GLU A 47 4.69 -2.88 4.81
N ALA A 48 4.92 -3.71 5.82
CA ALA A 48 3.87 -4.56 6.39
C ALA A 48 2.73 -3.72 7.00
N LEU A 49 3.07 -2.61 7.66
CA LEU A 49 2.08 -1.65 8.17
C LEU A 49 1.31 -0.96 7.03
N ALA A 50 1.96 -0.61 5.93
CA ALA A 50 1.30 -0.01 4.77
C ALA A 50 0.24 -0.96 4.18
N ILE A 51 0.55 -2.24 4.05
CA ILE A 51 -0.39 -3.28 3.60
C ILE A 51 -1.56 -3.43 4.59
N ARG A 52 -1.27 -3.50 5.90
CA ARG A 52 -2.31 -3.65 6.93
C ARG A 52 -3.29 -2.46 6.91
N GLU A 53 -2.76 -1.24 6.87
CA GLU A 53 -3.57 -0.01 6.80
C GLU A 53 -4.41 0.05 5.52
N ALA A 54 -3.86 -0.38 4.39
CA ALA A 54 -4.59 -0.44 3.12
C ALA A 54 -5.79 -1.38 3.19
N LEU A 55 -5.64 -2.54 3.86
CA LEU A 55 -6.75 -3.45 4.09
C LEU A 55 -7.82 -2.81 5.01
N GLU A 56 -7.42 -2.29 6.17
CA GLU A 56 -8.35 -1.63 7.09
C GLU A 56 -9.18 -0.53 6.40
N ARG A 57 -8.54 0.27 5.55
CA ARG A 57 -9.23 1.33 4.78
C ARG A 57 -10.11 0.80 3.67
N ALA A 58 -9.68 -0.22 2.95
CA ALA A 58 -10.52 -0.83 1.94
C ALA A 58 -11.81 -1.38 2.55
N LEU A 59 -11.75 -1.97 3.76
CA LEU A 59 -12.95 -2.36 4.50
C LEU A 59 -13.81 -1.16 4.90
N GLN A 60 -13.21 -0.08 5.42
CA GLN A 60 -13.94 1.16 5.75
C GLN A 60 -14.63 1.80 4.54
N LYS A 61 -14.07 1.62 3.34
CA LYS A 61 -14.65 2.07 2.07
C LYS A 61 -15.70 1.10 1.50
N GLY A 62 -15.96 -0.02 2.16
CA GLY A 62 -16.93 -1.02 1.70
C GLY A 62 -16.46 -1.84 0.50
N TRP A 63 -15.15 -1.88 0.23
CA TRP A 63 -14.61 -2.63 -0.91
C TRP A 63 -14.42 -4.11 -0.55
N SER A 64 -15.27 -4.98 -1.09
CA SER A 64 -15.23 -6.43 -0.81
C SER A 64 -14.32 -7.23 -1.76
N LYS A 65 -14.01 -6.71 -2.94
CA LYS A 65 -13.14 -7.35 -3.97
C LYS A 65 -11.90 -6.50 -4.27
N VAL A 66 -10.76 -6.88 -3.72
CA VAL A 66 -9.55 -6.05 -3.68
C VAL A 66 -8.30 -6.82 -4.13
N HIS A 67 -7.45 -6.18 -4.93
CA HIS A 67 -6.09 -6.64 -5.21
C HIS A 67 -5.10 -5.64 -4.61
N ILE A 68 -4.34 -6.04 -3.59
CA ILE A 68 -3.24 -5.26 -3.01
C ILE A 68 -1.98 -5.48 -3.84
N LEU A 69 -1.33 -4.39 -4.24
CA LEU A 69 -0.07 -4.35 -4.97
C LEU A 69 1.02 -3.67 -4.14
N SER A 70 2.17 -4.32 -4.04
CA SER A 70 3.35 -3.80 -3.35
C SER A 70 4.64 -4.36 -3.93
N ASP A 71 5.71 -3.57 -3.90
CA ASP A 71 7.07 -3.98 -4.27
C ASP A 71 7.90 -4.51 -3.08
N ALA A 72 7.28 -4.66 -1.90
CA ALA A 72 7.90 -5.19 -0.69
C ALA A 72 8.11 -6.72 -0.75
N LYS A 73 8.98 -7.19 -1.66
CA LYS A 73 9.18 -8.62 -2.01
C LYS A 73 9.20 -9.57 -0.80
N ASN A 74 9.92 -9.22 0.26
CA ASN A 74 10.05 -10.06 1.45
C ASN A 74 8.72 -10.19 2.22
N VAL A 75 7.98 -9.08 2.37
CA VAL A 75 6.66 -9.09 3.01
C VAL A 75 5.67 -9.87 2.15
N MET A 76 5.66 -9.61 0.84
CA MET A 76 4.78 -10.30 -0.11
C MET A 76 4.99 -11.81 -0.10
N GLN A 77 6.24 -12.28 -0.07
CA GLN A 77 6.56 -13.70 0.04
C GLN A 77 6.03 -14.34 1.33
N MET A 78 6.16 -13.66 2.47
CA MET A 78 5.66 -14.18 3.74
C MET A 78 4.13 -14.28 3.73
N LEU A 79 3.46 -13.22 3.26
CA LEU A 79 2.00 -13.16 3.18
C LEU A 79 1.42 -14.19 2.22
N GLN A 80 2.01 -14.34 1.03
CA GLN A 80 1.54 -15.29 0.02
C GLN A 80 1.77 -16.76 0.41
N LYS A 81 2.88 -17.07 1.09
CA LYS A 81 3.21 -18.44 1.51
C LYS A 81 2.62 -18.83 2.86
N ASN A 82 1.95 -17.90 3.56
CA ASN A 82 1.55 -18.07 4.96
C ASN A 82 2.71 -18.56 5.84
N LEU A 83 3.92 -18.05 5.59
CA LEU A 83 5.15 -18.48 6.26
C LEU A 83 5.90 -17.29 6.82
N ILE A 84 6.02 -17.23 8.14
CA ILE A 84 6.73 -16.16 8.85
C ILE A 84 8.21 -16.53 8.92
N THR A 85 9.04 -15.72 8.26
CA THR A 85 10.51 -15.87 8.31
C THR A 85 11.19 -14.73 9.07
N SER A 86 10.43 -13.74 9.54
CA SER A 86 10.90 -12.60 10.32
C SER A 86 9.98 -12.33 11.50
N TRP A 87 10.47 -12.56 12.72
CA TRP A 87 9.73 -12.33 13.96
C TRP A 87 9.32 -10.86 14.15
N ASP A 88 10.10 -9.92 13.61
CA ASP A 88 9.84 -8.46 13.68
C ASP A 88 8.45 -8.05 13.17
N ILE A 89 7.87 -8.81 12.24
CA ILE A 89 6.58 -8.50 11.59
C ILE A 89 5.54 -9.59 11.79
N GLU A 90 5.81 -10.58 12.65
CA GLU A 90 4.93 -11.73 12.87
C GLU A 90 3.50 -11.29 13.23
N THR A 91 3.35 -10.38 14.19
CA THR A 91 2.05 -9.87 14.63
C THR A 91 1.33 -9.14 13.49
N ILE A 92 2.06 -8.35 12.70
CA ILE A 92 1.50 -7.61 11.58
C ILE A 92 1.01 -8.59 10.49
N CYS A 93 1.78 -9.63 10.18
CA CYS A 93 1.35 -10.67 9.25
C CYS A 93 0.09 -11.40 9.72
N LYS A 94 0.01 -11.74 11.02
CA LYS A 94 -1.19 -12.35 11.61
C LYS A 94 -2.41 -11.46 11.49
N ASP A 95 -2.25 -10.15 11.72
CA ASP A 95 -3.32 -9.18 11.53
C ASP A 95 -3.74 -9.03 10.06
N VAL A 96 -2.78 -8.99 9.14
CA VAL A 96 -3.05 -8.96 7.70
C VAL A 96 -3.89 -10.17 7.29
N TRP A 97 -3.49 -11.39 7.67
CA TRP A 97 -4.27 -12.59 7.36
C TRP A 97 -5.66 -12.59 7.99
N ARG A 98 -5.80 -12.04 9.20
CA ARG A 98 -7.11 -11.87 9.85
C ARG A 98 -7.99 -10.90 9.06
N LEU A 99 -7.46 -9.75 8.63
CA LEU A 99 -8.19 -8.77 7.82
C LEU A 99 -8.59 -9.34 6.46
N MET A 100 -7.70 -10.10 5.82
CA MET A 100 -7.97 -10.74 4.53
C MET A 100 -9.21 -11.67 4.56
N LYS A 101 -9.52 -12.29 5.70
CA LYS A 101 -10.71 -13.14 5.86
C LYS A 101 -12.03 -12.38 5.81
N SER A 102 -12.00 -11.05 5.94
CA SER A 102 -13.19 -10.19 5.89
C SER A 102 -13.61 -9.80 4.47
N TYR A 103 -12.85 -10.18 3.45
CA TYR A 103 -13.14 -9.86 2.05
C TYR A 103 -13.84 -11.01 1.33
N GLU A 104 -14.68 -10.66 0.36
CA GLU A 104 -15.25 -11.64 -0.59
C GLU A 104 -14.16 -12.17 -1.53
N GLU A 105 -13.31 -11.27 -2.03
CA GLU A 105 -12.13 -11.62 -2.83
C GLU A 105 -10.96 -10.71 -2.45
N ILE A 106 -9.83 -11.30 -2.10
CA ILE A 106 -8.59 -10.58 -1.80
C ILE A 106 -7.40 -11.28 -2.43
N LYS A 107 -6.58 -10.52 -3.16
CA LYS A 107 -5.27 -10.98 -3.66
C LYS A 107 -4.19 -10.01 -3.25
N ILE A 108 -3.04 -10.56 -2.86
CA ILE A 108 -1.83 -9.80 -2.56
C ILE A 108 -0.81 -10.15 -3.64
N ILE A 109 -0.38 -9.15 -4.42
CA ILE A 109 0.38 -9.35 -5.65
C ILE A 109 1.64 -8.50 -5.62
N TYR A 110 2.79 -9.16 -5.74
CA TYR A 110 4.07 -8.47 -5.86
C TYR A 110 4.18 -7.78 -7.22
N ILE A 111 4.67 -6.54 -7.22
CA ILE A 111 5.00 -5.78 -8.44
C ILE A 111 6.43 -5.22 -8.38
N PRO A 112 7.08 -4.97 -9.54
CA PRO A 112 8.33 -4.22 -9.58
C PRO A 112 8.14 -2.80 -9.02
N ARG A 113 9.17 -2.27 -8.36
CA ARG A 113 9.16 -0.91 -7.82
C ARG A 113 8.87 0.16 -8.87
N THR A 114 9.36 -0.04 -10.09
CA THR A 114 9.11 0.87 -11.23
C THR A 114 7.63 0.95 -11.61
N TRP A 115 6.79 0.00 -11.18
CA TRP A 115 5.35 -0.01 -11.42
C TRP A 115 4.56 0.59 -10.25
N ASN A 116 5.20 0.78 -9.09
CA ASN A 116 4.57 1.25 -7.84
C ASN A 116 4.81 2.75 -7.58
N VAL A 117 4.97 3.55 -8.65
CA VAL A 117 5.34 4.98 -8.53
C VAL A 117 4.31 5.76 -7.73
N LEU A 118 3.02 5.43 -7.88
CA LEU A 118 1.91 6.08 -7.18
C LEU A 118 2.03 5.98 -5.66
N ALA A 119 2.11 4.77 -5.11
CA ALA A 119 2.23 4.61 -3.67
C ALA A 119 3.58 5.10 -3.16
N HIS A 120 4.65 4.94 -3.95
CA HIS A 120 5.98 5.43 -3.61
C HIS A 120 6.04 6.93 -3.39
N ASN A 121 5.51 7.70 -4.34
CA ASN A 121 5.48 9.15 -4.24
C ASN A 121 4.55 9.63 -3.12
N LEU A 122 3.41 8.97 -2.91
CA LEU A 122 2.51 9.26 -1.78
C LEU A 122 3.21 9.06 -0.43
N ALA A 123 3.91 7.93 -0.26
CA ALA A 123 4.66 7.65 0.96
C ALA A 123 5.76 8.70 1.17
N LYS A 124 6.52 9.02 0.12
CA LYS A 124 7.61 9.99 0.15
C LYS A 124 7.13 11.41 0.47
N ILE A 125 6.03 11.87 -0.10
CA ILE A 125 5.45 13.19 0.20
C ILE A 125 5.01 13.25 1.66
N SER A 126 4.39 12.17 2.15
CA SER A 126 3.80 12.11 3.49
C SER A 126 4.81 12.11 4.63
N ILE A 127 6.10 11.84 4.35
CA ILE A 127 7.14 11.82 5.39
C ILE A 127 7.41 13.20 6.01
N SER A 128 7.09 14.26 5.26
CA SER A 128 7.25 15.65 5.69
C SER A 128 5.95 16.25 6.22
N CYS A 129 4.84 15.53 6.13
CA CYS A 129 3.54 15.99 6.62
C CYS A 129 3.46 15.85 8.15
N ILE A 130 2.76 16.78 8.79
CA ILE A 130 2.42 16.69 10.22
C ILE A 130 1.22 15.75 10.41
N ASN A 131 0.22 15.89 9.53
CA ASN A 131 -1.02 15.13 9.57
C ASN A 131 -1.16 14.23 8.34
N ARG A 132 -2.06 13.25 8.45
CA ARG A 132 -2.53 12.43 7.33
C ARG A 132 -3.09 13.32 6.21
N ILE A 133 -2.75 12.98 4.97
CA ILE A 133 -3.34 13.54 3.75
C ILE A 133 -4.20 12.47 3.06
N SER A 134 -5.34 12.88 2.51
CA SER A 134 -6.33 11.97 1.93
C SER A 134 -7.16 12.67 0.87
N TRP A 135 -7.47 11.99 -0.23
CA TRP A 135 -8.28 12.48 -1.33
C TRP A 135 -9.26 11.39 -1.80
N ASP A 136 -10.50 11.80 -2.08
CA ASP A 136 -11.59 10.91 -2.49
C ASP A 136 -12.24 11.29 -3.84
N SER A 137 -12.07 12.54 -4.30
CA SER A 137 -12.75 13.04 -5.50
C SER A 137 -11.93 14.08 -6.26
N ALA A 138 -11.27 15.00 -5.56
CA ALA A 138 -10.36 15.99 -6.14
C ALA A 138 -8.90 15.61 -5.84
N PHE A 139 -8.22 15.03 -6.83
CA PHE A 139 -6.84 14.56 -6.68
C PHE A 139 -5.84 15.60 -7.20
N PRO A 140 -4.69 15.79 -6.54
CA PRO A 140 -3.60 16.59 -7.09
C PRO A 140 -3.13 16.03 -8.44
N SER A 141 -2.75 16.91 -9.36
CA SER A 141 -2.32 16.51 -10.71
C SER A 141 -1.16 15.51 -10.69
N CYS A 142 -0.22 15.65 -9.75
CA CYS A 142 0.88 14.68 -9.58
C CYS A 142 0.38 13.27 -9.23
N VAL A 143 -0.63 13.15 -8.36
CA VAL A 143 -1.22 11.85 -7.99
C VAL A 143 -1.95 11.23 -9.19
N VAL A 144 -2.66 12.04 -9.97
CA VAL A 144 -3.32 11.58 -11.21
C VAL A 144 -2.28 11.06 -12.21
N MET A 145 -1.19 11.79 -12.43
CA MET A 145 -0.12 11.37 -13.35
C MET A 145 0.53 10.05 -12.90
N ASP A 146 0.87 9.93 -11.61
CA ASP A 146 1.45 8.70 -11.07
C ASP A 146 0.49 7.50 -11.18
N ALA A 147 -0.82 7.75 -11.05
CA ALA A 147 -1.84 6.73 -11.24
C ALA A 147 -1.94 6.25 -12.69
N MET A 148 -1.85 7.16 -13.66
CA MET A 148 -1.82 6.78 -15.08
C MET A 148 -0.60 5.90 -15.41
N VAL A 149 0.57 6.24 -14.87
CA VAL A 149 1.80 5.44 -15.03
C VAL A 149 1.62 4.05 -14.42
N SER A 150 1.20 3.98 -13.16
CA SER A 150 1.04 2.72 -12.43
C SER A 150 -0.06 1.83 -13.05
N TYR A 151 -1.16 2.43 -13.51
CA TYR A 151 -2.25 1.75 -14.21
C TYR A 151 -1.79 1.12 -15.53
N GLY A 152 -0.93 1.80 -16.29
CA GLY A 152 -0.40 1.31 -17.56
C GLY A 152 0.28 -0.07 -17.44
N HIS A 153 0.84 -0.38 -16.28
CA HIS A 153 1.49 -1.65 -16.01
C HIS A 153 0.53 -2.77 -15.56
N LEU A 154 -0.70 -2.45 -15.14
CA LEU A 154 -1.63 -3.46 -14.60
C LEU A 154 -2.06 -4.53 -15.60
N LYS A 155 -2.05 -4.22 -16.90
CA LYS A 155 -2.35 -5.20 -17.97
C LYS A 155 -1.41 -6.41 -17.94
N HIS A 156 -0.22 -6.27 -17.34
CA HIS A 156 0.74 -7.36 -17.18
C HIS A 156 0.56 -8.16 -15.88
N VAL A 157 -0.20 -7.61 -14.92
CA VAL A 157 -0.37 -8.16 -13.57
C VAL A 157 -1.70 -8.90 -13.41
N LEU A 158 -2.77 -8.31 -13.94
CA LEU A 158 -4.14 -8.79 -13.80
C LEU A 158 -4.53 -9.52 -15.08
N LYS A 159 -4.22 -10.82 -15.13
CA LYS A 159 -4.77 -11.77 -16.10
C LYS A 159 -5.88 -12.58 -15.46
#